data_AF-B3GSH5-F1
#
_entry.id   AF-B3GSH5-F1
#
_cell.length_a   1.000
_cell.length_b   1.000
_cell.length_c   1.000
_cell.angle_alpha   90.00
_cell.angle_beta   90.00
_cell.angle_gamma   90.00
#
_symmetry.space_group_name_H-M   'P 1'
#
loop_
_entity.id
_entity.type
_entity.pdbx_description
1 polymer ?
#
loop_
_entity_poly.entity_id
_entity_poly.type
_entity_poly.pdbx_seq_one_letter_code
_entity_poly.pdbx_strand_id
1 'polypeptide(L)'
;MAPGREGELDRDFRVLMSLAHGFMVSQVLFAALDLGIFDLAAQGPVAAEAVAQTGGWSPRGTQLLMDACTRLGLLRGAGDGSYTNSALSSTFLVSGSPQSQRCMLLYLAGTTYGCWAHLAAGVREGRNQYSRAVGISAEDPFSAIYRSEPERLLFMRGLQETWSLCGGRVLTAFDLSRFRVICDLGGGSGALAQEAARLYPGSSVCVFDLPDVIAAARTHFLSPGARPSVRFVAGDFFRSRLPRADLFILARVLHDWADGACVELLGRLHRACRPGGALLLVEAVLAKGGAGPLRSLLLSLNMMLQAEGWERQASDYRNLATRAGFPRLQLRRPGGPYHAMLARRGPRPGIITGVGSNTTGTGSFVTGIRRDVPGARSDAAGTGSGTGNTGSGIMLQGETLESEVSAPQAGSDVGGAGNEPRSGTLKQGDWK
;
A
#
# COMPACT_ATOMS: atom_id res chain seq x y z
N MET A 1 13.25 26.52 -35.36
CA MET A 1 13.79 25.54 -34.40
C MET A 1 14.24 24.32 -35.20
N ALA A 2 15.28 23.59 -34.78
CA ALA A 2 15.65 22.35 -35.48
C ALA A 2 14.46 21.37 -35.42
N PRO A 3 14.06 20.71 -36.52
CA PRO A 3 12.83 19.89 -36.59
C PRO A 3 12.75 18.78 -35.54
N GLY A 4 13.89 18.35 -34.96
CA GLY A 4 13.90 17.43 -33.81
C GLY A 4 13.40 18.03 -32.49
N ARG A 5 13.58 19.34 -32.26
CA ARG A 5 13.16 20.00 -31.00
C ARG A 5 11.65 20.18 -30.90
N GLU A 6 10.95 20.37 -32.01
CA GLU A 6 9.49 20.49 -32.01
C GLU A 6 8.81 19.16 -31.64
N GLY A 7 9.34 18.04 -32.13
CA GLY A 7 8.85 16.71 -31.75
C GLY A 7 9.15 16.33 -30.30
N GLU A 8 10.27 16.79 -29.74
CA GLU A 8 10.63 16.60 -28.33
C GLU A 8 9.71 17.42 -27.40
N LEU A 9 9.48 18.70 -27.71
CA LEU A 9 8.58 19.57 -26.94
C LEU A 9 7.14 19.03 -26.91
N ASP A 10 6.62 18.58 -28.05
CA ASP A 10 5.28 18.00 -28.18
C ASP A 10 5.14 16.69 -27.39
N ARG A 11 6.17 15.83 -27.44
CA ARG A 11 6.24 14.61 -26.61
C ARG A 11 6.23 14.95 -25.12
N ASP A 12 7.10 15.85 -24.68
CA ASP A 12 7.23 16.24 -23.27
C ASP A 12 5.94 16.88 -22.74
N PHE A 13 5.29 17.71 -23.57
CA PHE A 13 4.00 18.31 -23.22
C PHE A 13 2.90 17.25 -23.05
N ARG A 14 2.82 16.24 -23.94
CA ARG A 14 1.86 15.12 -23.78
C ARG A 14 2.11 14.32 -22.51
N VAL A 15 3.37 14.07 -22.17
CA VAL A 15 3.74 13.40 -20.91
C VAL A 15 3.30 14.24 -19.72
N LEU A 16 3.62 15.54 -19.71
CA LEU A 16 3.24 16.47 -18.64
C LEU A 16 1.71 16.51 -18.44
N MET A 17 0.93 16.63 -19.52
CA MET A 17 -0.53 16.65 -19.44
C MET A 17 -1.10 15.30 -18.98
N SER A 18 -0.50 14.18 -19.37
CA SER A 18 -0.91 12.86 -18.90
C SER A 18 -0.69 12.70 -17.39
N LEU A 19 0.43 13.20 -16.87
CA LEU A 19 0.68 13.24 -15.42
C LEU A 19 -0.29 14.17 -14.70
N ALA A 20 -0.52 15.37 -15.23
CA ALA A 20 -1.44 16.35 -14.66
C ALA A 20 -2.89 15.85 -14.62
N HIS A 21 -3.33 15.08 -15.62
CA HIS A 21 -4.68 14.52 -15.69
C HIS A 21 -4.84 13.15 -15.00
N GLY A 22 -3.76 12.57 -14.43
CA GLY A 22 -3.82 11.25 -13.80
C GLY A 22 -4.86 11.12 -12.68
N PHE A 23 -5.16 12.22 -11.99
CA PHE A 23 -6.22 12.26 -10.98
C PHE A 23 -7.62 12.06 -11.58
N MET A 24 -7.85 12.52 -12.82
CA MET A 24 -9.13 12.38 -13.52
C MET A 24 -9.36 10.92 -13.92
N VAL A 25 -8.30 10.25 -14.41
CA VAL A 25 -8.34 8.81 -14.75
C VAL A 25 -8.69 7.97 -13.52
N SER A 26 -8.09 8.31 -12.37
CA SER A 26 -8.39 7.65 -11.10
C SER A 26 -9.86 7.85 -10.69
N GLN A 27 -10.40 9.07 -10.82
CA GLN A 27 -11.81 9.37 -10.53
C GLN A 27 -12.78 8.67 -11.48
N VAL A 28 -12.45 8.48 -12.77
CA VAL A 28 -13.25 7.67 -13.69
C VAL A 28 -13.38 6.24 -13.18
N LEU A 29 -12.25 5.61 -12.80
CA LEU A 29 -12.26 4.27 -12.20
C LEU A 29 -13.10 4.22 -10.92
N PHE A 30 -12.88 5.17 -10.02
CA PHE A 30 -13.56 5.21 -8.72
C PHE A 30 -15.07 5.45 -8.86
N ALA A 31 -15.49 6.40 -9.69
CA ALA A 31 -16.91 6.69 -9.93
C ALA A 31 -17.62 5.49 -10.57
N ALA A 32 -17.01 4.86 -11.59
CA ALA A 32 -17.61 3.69 -12.23
C ALA A 32 -17.77 2.50 -11.26
N LEU A 33 -16.82 2.35 -10.32
CA LEU A 33 -16.85 1.34 -9.27
C LEU A 33 -17.94 1.65 -8.22
N ASP A 34 -17.98 2.89 -7.73
CA ASP A 34 -18.96 3.36 -6.73
C ASP A 34 -20.40 3.20 -7.24
N LEU A 35 -20.64 3.62 -8.47
CA LEU A 35 -21.92 3.46 -9.17
C LEU A 35 -22.25 1.98 -9.48
N GLY A 36 -21.31 1.05 -9.36
CA GLY A 36 -21.57 -0.38 -9.59
C GLY A 36 -21.70 -0.77 -11.08
N ILE A 37 -21.11 0.02 -11.98
CA ILE A 37 -21.17 -0.23 -13.43
C ILE A 37 -20.60 -1.61 -13.78
N PHE A 38 -19.50 -2.02 -13.15
CA PHE A 38 -18.87 -3.32 -13.41
C PHE A 38 -19.74 -4.49 -12.93
N ASP A 39 -20.50 -4.32 -11.85
CA ASP A 39 -21.42 -5.36 -11.36
C ASP A 39 -22.66 -5.49 -12.25
N LEU A 40 -23.15 -4.38 -12.82
CA LEU A 40 -24.20 -4.40 -13.85
C LEU A 40 -23.72 -5.10 -15.13
N ALA A 41 -22.52 -4.73 -15.62
CA ALA A 41 -21.91 -5.33 -16.80
C ALA A 41 -21.46 -6.79 -16.61
N ALA A 42 -21.45 -7.31 -15.37
CA ALA A 42 -21.19 -8.72 -15.09
C ALA A 42 -22.42 -9.61 -15.37
N GLN A 43 -23.62 -9.03 -15.45
CA GLN A 43 -24.86 -9.76 -15.73
C GLN A 43 -25.10 -10.01 -17.23
N GLY A 44 -24.32 -9.34 -18.08
CA GLY A 44 -24.39 -9.42 -19.54
C GLY A 44 -23.99 -8.10 -20.20
N PRO A 45 -24.00 -8.01 -21.53
CA PRO A 45 -23.86 -6.74 -22.24
C PRO A 45 -24.93 -5.74 -21.79
N VAL A 46 -24.54 -4.51 -21.47
CA VAL A 46 -25.45 -3.45 -20.97
C VAL A 46 -25.31 -2.18 -21.80
N ALA A 47 -26.44 -1.56 -22.15
CA ALA A 47 -26.45 -0.24 -22.77
C ALA A 47 -26.33 0.86 -21.70
N ALA A 48 -25.67 1.98 -22.02
CA ALA A 48 -25.50 3.08 -21.07
C ALA A 48 -26.84 3.68 -20.60
N GLU A 49 -27.84 3.73 -21.48
CA GLU A 49 -29.20 4.17 -21.14
C GLU A 49 -29.84 3.27 -20.06
N ALA A 50 -29.72 1.95 -20.20
CA ALA A 50 -30.24 1.00 -19.22
C ALA A 50 -29.51 1.09 -17.88
N VAL A 51 -28.19 1.30 -17.91
CA VAL A 51 -27.37 1.54 -16.71
C VAL A 51 -27.81 2.83 -16.02
N ALA A 52 -28.00 3.92 -16.77
CA ALA A 52 -28.47 5.20 -16.25
C ALA A 52 -29.86 5.09 -15.60
N GLN A 53 -30.80 4.39 -16.26
CA GLN A 53 -32.14 4.15 -15.73
C GLN A 53 -32.11 3.30 -14.46
N THR A 54 -31.32 2.23 -14.44
CA THR A 54 -31.19 1.34 -13.27
C THR A 54 -30.67 2.09 -12.05
N GLY A 55 -29.72 3.02 -12.25
CA GLY A 55 -29.12 3.81 -11.18
C GLY A 55 -29.86 5.11 -10.83
N GLY A 56 -30.78 5.57 -11.67
CA GLY A 56 -31.37 6.91 -11.56
C GLY A 56 -30.39 8.04 -11.87
N TRP A 57 -29.43 7.83 -12.77
CA TRP A 57 -28.37 8.78 -13.12
C TRP A 57 -28.64 9.50 -14.43
N SER A 58 -27.91 10.60 -14.67
CA SER A 58 -28.03 11.33 -15.93
C SER A 58 -27.59 10.46 -17.12
N PRO A 59 -28.40 10.29 -18.18
CA PRO A 59 -28.02 9.50 -19.34
C PRO A 59 -26.69 9.95 -19.96
N ARG A 60 -26.51 11.26 -20.14
CA ARG A 60 -25.28 11.85 -20.70
C ARG A 60 -24.05 11.59 -19.84
N GLY A 61 -24.16 11.73 -18.51
CA GLY A 61 -23.04 11.48 -17.61
C GLY A 61 -22.63 10.00 -17.60
N THR A 62 -23.61 9.10 -17.56
CA THR A 62 -23.38 7.65 -17.62
C THR A 62 -22.70 7.25 -18.94
N GLN A 63 -23.20 7.75 -20.08
CA GLN A 63 -22.61 7.53 -21.40
C GLN A 63 -21.13 7.96 -21.43
N LEU A 64 -20.84 9.20 -21.02
CA LEU A 64 -19.47 9.72 -21.00
C LEU A 64 -18.54 8.90 -20.09
N LEU A 65 -19.04 8.46 -18.93
CA LEU A 65 -18.27 7.64 -18.00
C LEU A 65 -17.95 6.26 -18.59
N MET A 66 -18.95 5.60 -19.20
CA MET A 66 -18.77 4.28 -19.83
C MET A 66 -17.87 4.34 -21.07
N ASP A 67 -17.94 5.43 -21.85
CA ASP A 67 -17.02 5.68 -22.96
C ASP A 67 -15.59 5.89 -22.47
N ALA A 68 -15.41 6.65 -21.39
CA ALA A 68 -14.10 6.83 -20.76
C ALA A 68 -13.56 5.49 -20.22
N CYS A 69 -14.37 4.69 -19.54
CA CYS A 69 -14.00 3.34 -19.08
C CYS A 69 -13.61 2.43 -20.25
N THR A 70 -14.30 2.53 -21.39
CA THR A 70 -13.95 1.76 -22.60
C THR A 70 -12.59 2.20 -23.14
N ARG A 71 -12.31 3.51 -23.19
CA ARG A 71 -11.03 4.02 -23.66
C ARG A 71 -9.87 3.69 -22.70
N LEU A 72 -10.16 3.52 -21.42
CA LEU A 72 -9.20 3.05 -20.40
C LEU A 72 -9.05 1.52 -20.37
N GLY A 73 -9.75 0.77 -21.23
CA GLY A 73 -9.68 -0.70 -21.28
C GLY A 73 -10.38 -1.41 -20.11
N LEU A 74 -11.20 -0.68 -19.34
CA LEU A 74 -12.01 -1.23 -18.25
C LEU A 74 -13.32 -1.86 -18.76
N LEU A 75 -13.87 -1.32 -19.84
CA LEU A 75 -15.00 -1.89 -20.56
C LEU A 75 -14.62 -2.18 -22.02
N ARG A 76 -15.45 -2.95 -22.72
CA ARG A 76 -15.38 -3.20 -24.16
C ARG A 76 -16.72 -2.85 -24.79
N GLY A 77 -16.71 -2.08 -25.87
CA GLY A 77 -17.90 -1.87 -26.69
C GLY A 77 -18.20 -3.12 -27.53
N ALA A 78 -19.46 -3.55 -27.59
CA ALA A 78 -19.90 -4.74 -28.31
C ALA A 78 -20.35 -4.45 -29.76
N GLY A 79 -20.11 -3.25 -30.28
CA GLY A 79 -20.44 -2.84 -31.66
C GLY A 79 -21.91 -2.45 -31.89
N ASP A 80 -22.83 -2.89 -31.03
CA ASP A 80 -24.26 -2.56 -31.04
C ASP A 80 -24.63 -1.39 -30.11
N GLY A 81 -23.63 -0.74 -29.50
CA GLY A 81 -23.81 0.31 -28.49
C GLY A 81 -23.89 -0.20 -27.04
N SER A 82 -23.80 -1.52 -26.83
CA SER A 82 -23.68 -2.10 -25.49
C SER A 82 -22.22 -2.23 -25.04
N TYR A 83 -22.03 -2.35 -23.73
CA TYR A 83 -20.74 -2.46 -23.05
C TYR A 83 -20.67 -3.78 -22.30
N THR A 84 -19.48 -4.38 -22.29
CA THR A 84 -19.16 -5.55 -21.47
C THR A 84 -17.92 -5.28 -20.62
N ASN A 85 -17.77 -6.00 -19.52
CA ASN A 85 -16.53 -5.96 -18.76
C ASN A 85 -15.34 -6.43 -19.60
N SER A 86 -14.19 -5.78 -19.42
CA SER A 86 -12.92 -6.34 -19.89
C SER A 86 -12.49 -7.50 -18.98
N ALA A 87 -11.48 -8.27 -19.40
CA ALA A 87 -10.93 -9.32 -18.54
C ALA A 87 -10.38 -8.76 -17.21
N LEU A 88 -9.84 -7.54 -17.23
CA LEU A 88 -9.35 -6.83 -16.04
C LEU A 88 -10.51 -6.49 -15.11
N SER A 89 -11.58 -5.87 -15.62
CA SER A 89 -12.70 -5.47 -14.76
C SER A 89 -13.48 -6.66 -14.22
N SER A 90 -13.70 -7.71 -15.02
CA SER A 90 -14.31 -8.96 -14.56
C SER A 90 -13.53 -9.60 -13.42
N THR A 91 -12.20 -9.55 -13.47
CA THR A 91 -11.34 -10.17 -12.45
C THR A 91 -11.23 -9.31 -11.18
N PHE A 92 -11.05 -8.00 -11.31
CA PHE A 92 -10.64 -7.15 -10.18
C PHE A 92 -11.68 -6.13 -9.72
N LEU A 93 -12.71 -5.81 -10.52
CA LEU A 93 -13.64 -4.72 -10.22
C LEU A 93 -15.08 -5.19 -9.91
N VAL A 94 -15.42 -6.42 -10.28
CA VAL A 94 -16.69 -7.06 -9.92
C VAL A 94 -16.67 -7.47 -8.44
N SER A 95 -17.71 -7.12 -7.69
CA SER A 95 -17.83 -7.35 -6.25
C SER A 95 -17.80 -8.84 -5.88
N GLY A 96 -18.39 -9.69 -6.72
CA GLY A 96 -18.45 -11.14 -6.50
C GLY A 96 -17.18 -11.92 -6.87
N SER A 97 -16.17 -11.26 -7.46
CA SER A 97 -14.92 -11.93 -7.84
C SER A 97 -14.10 -12.31 -6.60
N PRO A 98 -13.56 -13.54 -6.52
CA PRO A 98 -12.61 -13.92 -5.45
C PRO A 98 -11.34 -13.05 -5.42
N GLN A 99 -11.01 -12.38 -6.52
CA GLN A 99 -9.85 -11.49 -6.65
C GLN A 99 -10.22 -10.01 -6.67
N SER A 100 -11.48 -9.67 -6.33
CA SER A 100 -11.97 -8.29 -6.31
C SER A 100 -11.05 -7.39 -5.49
N GLN A 101 -10.78 -6.20 -6.01
CA GLN A 101 -10.06 -5.10 -5.35
C GLN A 101 -10.99 -3.91 -5.11
N ARG A 102 -12.31 -4.15 -5.14
CA ARG A 102 -13.34 -3.11 -5.07
C ARG A 102 -13.22 -2.30 -3.79
N CYS A 103 -13.14 -2.94 -2.62
CA CYS A 103 -13.13 -2.23 -1.34
C CYS A 103 -11.86 -1.39 -1.19
N MET A 104 -10.72 -1.89 -1.67
CA MET A 104 -9.47 -1.14 -1.69
C MET A 104 -9.60 0.12 -2.56
N LEU A 105 -10.14 -0.01 -3.77
CA LEU A 105 -10.31 1.13 -4.68
C LEU A 105 -11.32 2.16 -4.14
N LEU A 106 -12.43 1.73 -3.52
CA LEU A 106 -13.38 2.63 -2.87
C LEU A 106 -12.76 3.32 -1.64
N TYR A 107 -11.94 2.63 -0.86
CA TYR A 107 -11.17 3.24 0.22
C TYR A 107 -10.19 4.30 -0.31
N LEU A 108 -9.51 4.01 -1.42
CA LEU A 108 -8.64 4.97 -2.08
C LEU A 108 -9.42 6.22 -2.53
N ALA A 109 -10.60 6.03 -3.13
CA ALA A 109 -11.47 7.10 -3.58
C ALA A 109 -11.94 8.00 -2.44
N GLY A 110 -12.48 7.41 -1.36
CA GLY A 110 -13.13 8.17 -0.29
C GLY A 110 -12.17 8.84 0.69
N THR A 111 -11.01 8.22 0.96
CA THR A 111 -10.12 8.66 2.03
C THR A 111 -8.76 9.09 1.53
N THR A 112 -8.11 8.21 0.75
CA THR A 112 -6.74 8.46 0.29
C THR A 112 -6.69 9.65 -0.67
N TYR A 113 -7.60 9.72 -1.62
CA TYR A 113 -7.66 10.80 -2.60
C TYR A 113 -7.77 12.18 -1.95
N GLY A 114 -8.62 12.31 -0.91
CA GLY A 114 -8.74 13.54 -0.12
C GLY A 114 -7.45 13.90 0.62
N CYS A 115 -6.75 12.92 1.22
CA CYS A 115 -5.45 13.16 1.85
C CYS A 115 -4.40 13.66 0.85
N TRP A 116 -4.39 13.11 -0.37
CA TRP A 116 -3.47 13.50 -1.44
C TRP A 116 -3.73 14.91 -1.98
N ALA A 117 -4.97 15.42 -1.90
CA ALA A 117 -5.26 16.83 -2.19
C ALA A 117 -4.49 17.80 -1.27
N HIS A 118 -4.03 17.33 -0.11
CA HIS A 118 -3.23 18.09 0.86
C HIS A 118 -1.73 17.72 0.86
N LEU A 119 -1.21 17.06 -0.19
CA LEU A 119 0.18 16.62 -0.26
C LEU A 119 1.18 17.74 0.03
N ALA A 120 0.99 18.94 -0.54
CA ALA A 120 1.88 20.07 -0.31
C ALA A 120 1.96 20.49 1.17
N ALA A 121 0.84 20.43 1.91
CA ALA A 121 0.83 20.69 3.34
C ALA A 121 1.54 19.56 4.11
N GLY A 122 1.31 18.30 3.71
CA GLY A 122 2.03 17.15 4.25
C GLY A 122 3.54 17.26 4.12
N VAL A 123 4.03 17.68 2.96
CA VAL A 123 5.48 17.89 2.71
C VAL A 123 6.03 19.03 3.56
N ARG A 124 5.32 20.15 3.68
CA ARG A 124 5.77 21.30 4.48
C ARG A 124 5.84 20.99 5.97
N GLU A 125 4.89 20.21 6.49
CA GLU A 125 4.73 19.98 7.91
C GLU A 125 5.33 18.66 8.40
N GLY A 126 5.63 17.73 7.50
CA GLY A 126 6.19 16.42 7.82
C GLY A 126 5.27 15.53 8.66
N ARG A 127 3.95 15.66 8.49
CA ARG A 127 2.94 14.92 9.27
C ARG A 127 1.70 14.57 8.43
N ASN A 128 0.87 13.66 8.94
CA ASN A 128 -0.36 13.23 8.28
C ASN A 128 -1.37 14.37 8.06
N GLN A 129 -2.23 14.17 7.06
CA GLN A 129 -3.19 15.15 6.55
C GLN A 129 -4.65 14.68 6.72
N TYR A 130 -4.88 13.62 7.49
CA TYR A 130 -6.21 13.05 7.74
C TYR A 130 -7.21 14.10 8.22
N SER A 131 -6.83 14.87 9.24
CA SER A 131 -7.71 15.90 9.81
C SER A 131 -8.19 16.93 8.79
N ARG A 132 -7.36 17.29 7.80
CA ARG A 132 -7.75 18.18 6.71
C ARG A 132 -8.66 17.50 5.70
N ALA A 133 -8.39 16.23 5.39
CA ALA A 133 -9.16 15.46 4.42
C ALA A 133 -10.56 15.06 4.92
N VAL A 134 -10.69 14.66 6.20
CA VAL A 134 -11.94 14.11 6.75
C VAL A 134 -12.59 14.98 7.83
N GLY A 135 -11.95 16.08 8.24
CA GLY A 135 -12.49 17.00 9.25
C GLY A 135 -12.43 16.49 10.70
N ILE A 136 -11.81 15.33 10.94
CA ILE A 136 -11.68 14.73 12.28
C ILE A 136 -10.25 14.87 12.76
N SER A 137 -10.05 15.61 13.85
CA SER A 137 -8.78 15.59 14.56
C SER A 137 -8.74 14.36 15.47
N ALA A 138 -7.80 13.46 15.21
CA ALA A 138 -7.53 12.32 16.09
C ALA A 138 -6.05 12.37 16.52
N GLU A 139 -5.79 12.01 17.77
CA GLU A 139 -4.41 11.88 18.27
C GLU A 139 -3.69 10.71 17.62
N ASP A 140 -4.42 9.63 17.29
CA ASP A 140 -3.89 8.47 16.58
C ASP A 140 -4.55 8.34 15.18
N PRO A 141 -3.78 7.92 14.15
CA PRO A 141 -4.31 7.77 12.79
C PRO A 141 -5.45 6.75 12.68
N PHE A 142 -5.45 5.69 13.48
CA PHE A 142 -6.43 4.61 13.35
C PHE A 142 -7.82 5.01 13.83
N SER A 143 -7.92 5.91 14.82
CA SER A 143 -9.19 6.52 15.21
C SER A 143 -9.81 7.34 14.08
N ALA A 144 -9.00 8.02 13.26
CA ALA A 144 -9.49 8.72 12.07
C ALA A 144 -9.90 7.75 10.95
N ILE A 145 -9.13 6.66 10.75
CA ILE A 145 -9.44 5.60 9.78
C ILE A 145 -10.73 4.85 10.16
N TYR A 146 -10.94 4.57 11.44
CA TYR A 146 -12.09 3.82 11.98
C TYR A 146 -13.21 4.71 12.51
N ARG A 147 -13.33 5.93 11.97
CA ARG A 147 -14.27 6.97 12.43
C ARG A 147 -15.74 6.53 12.50
N SER A 148 -16.11 5.49 11.78
CA SER A 148 -17.41 4.83 11.88
C SER A 148 -17.32 3.38 11.41
N GLU A 149 -18.35 2.59 11.74
CA GLU A 149 -18.37 1.16 11.42
C GLU A 149 -18.29 0.87 9.91
N PRO A 150 -19.02 1.55 9.00
CA PRO A 150 -18.89 1.33 7.56
C PRO A 150 -17.47 1.58 7.05
N GLU A 151 -16.81 2.65 7.50
CA GLU A 151 -15.44 3.02 7.13
C GLU A 151 -14.42 2.00 7.64
N ARG A 152 -14.59 1.54 8.89
CA ARG A 152 -13.78 0.46 9.45
C ARG A 152 -13.93 -0.82 8.63
N LEU A 153 -15.16 -1.20 8.26
CA LEU A 153 -15.41 -2.38 7.44
C LEU A 153 -14.83 -2.23 6.04
N LEU A 154 -14.95 -1.05 5.42
CA LEU A 154 -14.38 -0.75 4.11
C LEU A 154 -12.86 -0.89 4.14
N PHE A 155 -12.20 -0.30 5.14
CA PHE A 155 -10.75 -0.42 5.34
C PHE A 155 -10.33 -1.88 5.53
N MET A 156 -10.98 -2.61 6.44
CA MET A 156 -10.68 -4.02 6.70
C MET A 156 -10.87 -4.88 5.44
N ARG A 157 -11.95 -4.67 4.67
CA ARG A 157 -12.18 -5.37 3.39
C ARG A 157 -11.12 -5.01 2.37
N GLY A 158 -10.79 -3.73 2.20
CA GLY A 158 -9.77 -3.29 1.27
C GLY A 158 -8.40 -3.89 1.58
N LEU A 159 -7.97 -3.89 2.85
CA LEU A 159 -6.70 -4.48 3.25
C LEU A 159 -6.59 -5.98 2.95
N GLN A 160 -7.67 -6.74 3.16
CA GLN A 160 -7.64 -8.18 2.91
C GLN A 160 -7.63 -8.56 1.42
N GLU A 161 -8.22 -7.74 0.55
CA GLU A 161 -8.33 -8.03 -0.89
C GLU A 161 -6.96 -8.26 -1.54
N THR A 162 -5.91 -7.59 -1.05
CA THR A 162 -4.55 -7.77 -1.56
C THR A 162 -3.99 -9.18 -1.26
N TRP A 163 -4.43 -9.81 -0.17
CA TRP A 163 -3.98 -11.15 0.21
C TRP A 163 -4.51 -12.25 -0.70
N SER A 164 -5.63 -12.02 -1.40
CA SER A 164 -6.13 -12.95 -2.45
C SER A 164 -5.11 -13.15 -3.58
N LEU A 165 -4.25 -12.16 -3.85
CA LEU A 165 -3.27 -12.18 -4.94
C LEU A 165 -1.87 -12.60 -4.51
N CYS A 166 -1.48 -12.29 -3.27
CA CYS A 166 -0.09 -12.45 -2.83
C CYS A 166 0.10 -13.08 -1.44
N GLY A 167 -0.98 -13.35 -0.69
CA GLY A 167 -0.91 -13.90 0.66
C GLY A 167 -0.14 -15.23 0.71
N GLY A 168 -0.50 -16.18 -0.16
CA GLY A 168 0.21 -17.45 -0.26
C GLY A 168 1.68 -17.31 -0.65
N ARG A 169 2.03 -16.34 -1.52
CA ARG A 169 3.40 -16.09 -1.96
C ARG A 169 4.28 -15.57 -0.84
N VAL A 170 3.80 -14.61 -0.05
CA VAL A 170 4.56 -14.06 1.08
C VAL A 170 4.72 -15.07 2.22
N LEU A 171 3.71 -15.91 2.46
CA LEU A 171 3.76 -16.94 3.50
C LEU A 171 4.69 -18.10 3.12
N THR A 172 4.78 -18.46 1.83
CA THR A 172 5.66 -19.54 1.33
C THR A 172 7.06 -19.07 0.93
N ALA A 173 7.36 -17.77 1.05
CA ALA A 173 8.68 -17.21 0.75
C ALA A 173 9.80 -17.82 1.64
N PHE A 174 9.42 -18.36 2.80
CA PHE A 174 10.26 -19.15 3.69
C PHE A 174 9.49 -20.41 4.12
N ASP A 175 10.22 -21.44 4.52
CA ASP A 175 9.60 -22.57 5.20
C ASP A 175 9.21 -22.19 6.64
N LEU A 176 7.90 -22.08 6.87
CA LEU A 176 7.30 -21.76 8.17
C LEU A 176 6.77 -23.01 8.90
N SER A 177 6.87 -24.22 8.31
CA SER A 177 6.28 -25.47 8.83
C SER A 177 6.73 -25.84 10.25
N ARG A 178 7.93 -25.38 10.64
CA ARG A 178 8.51 -25.60 11.97
C ARG A 178 7.85 -24.79 13.09
N PHE A 179 7.05 -23.77 12.78
CA PHE A 179 6.45 -22.90 13.78
C PHE A 179 5.04 -23.40 14.13
N ARG A 180 4.88 -23.94 15.35
CA ARG A 180 3.63 -24.58 15.77
C ARG A 180 2.59 -23.58 16.28
N VAL A 181 3.02 -22.41 16.74
CA VAL A 181 2.15 -21.32 17.18
C VAL A 181 2.50 -20.06 16.40
N ILE A 182 1.57 -19.61 15.55
CA ILE A 182 1.70 -18.42 14.70
C ILE A 182 0.73 -17.35 15.21
N CYS A 183 1.22 -16.12 15.36
CA CYS A 183 0.40 -14.97 15.71
C CYS A 183 0.53 -13.89 14.63
N ASP A 184 -0.56 -13.64 13.92
CA ASP A 184 -0.70 -12.53 12.99
C ASP A 184 -1.10 -11.27 13.77
N LEU A 185 -0.18 -10.34 13.93
CA LEU A 185 -0.30 -9.19 14.82
C LEU A 185 -0.62 -7.94 14.00
N GLY A 186 -1.75 -7.29 14.28
CA GLY A 186 -2.37 -6.35 13.34
C GLY A 186 -3.04 -7.09 12.18
N GLY A 187 -3.55 -8.31 12.41
CA GLY A 187 -4.03 -9.21 11.35
C GLY A 187 -5.39 -8.83 10.75
N GLY A 188 -6.06 -7.78 11.26
CA GLY A 188 -7.30 -7.24 10.71
C GLY A 188 -8.43 -8.27 10.66
N SER A 189 -8.99 -8.51 9.46
CA SER A 189 -10.02 -9.54 9.23
C SER A 189 -9.53 -10.97 9.46
N GLY A 190 -8.21 -11.17 9.51
CA GLY A 190 -7.58 -12.48 9.61
C GLY A 190 -7.38 -13.21 8.28
N ALA A 191 -7.56 -12.55 7.13
CA ALA A 191 -7.42 -13.19 5.83
C ALA A 191 -6.03 -13.83 5.61
N LEU A 192 -4.95 -13.14 5.99
CA LEU A 192 -3.59 -13.71 5.90
C LEU A 192 -3.40 -14.87 6.89
N ALA A 193 -3.93 -14.76 8.12
CA ALA A 193 -3.92 -15.83 9.10
C ALA A 193 -4.71 -17.08 8.66
N GLN A 194 -5.85 -16.92 7.98
CA GLN A 194 -6.62 -18.03 7.42
C GLN A 194 -5.82 -18.75 6.32
N GLU A 195 -5.16 -17.99 5.43
CA GLU A 195 -4.27 -18.57 4.43
C GLU A 195 -3.06 -19.28 5.08
N ALA A 196 -2.51 -18.72 6.16
CA ALA A 196 -1.45 -19.38 6.94
C ALA A 196 -1.92 -20.70 7.57
N ALA A 197 -3.13 -20.74 8.12
CA ALA A 197 -3.70 -21.97 8.68
C ALA A 197 -3.93 -23.05 7.60
N ARG A 198 -4.32 -22.64 6.38
CA ARG A 198 -4.49 -23.53 5.23
C ARG A 198 -3.15 -24.10 4.73
N LEU A 199 -2.13 -23.27 4.63
CA LEU A 199 -0.79 -23.67 4.15
C LEU A 199 0.00 -24.49 5.18
N TYR A 200 -0.23 -24.25 6.47
CA TYR A 200 0.51 -24.89 7.56
C TYR A 200 -0.45 -25.56 8.57
N PRO A 201 -1.15 -26.64 8.17
CA PRO A 201 -2.18 -27.30 9.01
C PRO A 201 -1.65 -27.85 10.34
N GLY A 202 -0.33 -28.04 10.46
CA GLY A 202 0.34 -28.42 11.71
C GLY A 202 0.56 -27.27 12.70
N SER A 203 0.02 -26.08 12.44
CA SER A 203 0.20 -24.87 13.24
C SER A 203 -1.13 -24.38 13.83
N SER A 204 -1.10 -23.94 15.08
CA SER A 204 -2.17 -23.15 15.68
C SER A 204 -1.96 -21.67 15.33
N VAL A 205 -2.92 -21.07 14.65
CA VAL A 205 -2.83 -19.67 14.20
C VAL A 205 -3.78 -18.79 15.02
N CYS A 206 -3.32 -17.60 15.40
CA CYS A 206 -4.17 -16.58 15.99
C CYS A 206 -3.97 -15.21 15.36
N VAL A 207 -5.05 -14.42 15.33
CA VAL A 207 -5.05 -13.01 14.95
C VAL A 207 -5.09 -12.20 16.24
N PHE A 208 -4.20 -11.20 16.34
CA PHE A 208 -4.19 -10.22 17.42
C PHE A 208 -4.42 -8.84 16.83
N ASP A 209 -5.45 -8.14 17.30
CA ASP A 209 -5.81 -6.80 16.83
C ASP A 209 -6.61 -6.03 17.90
N LEU A 210 -6.92 -4.76 17.64
CA LEU A 210 -7.73 -3.94 18.53
C LEU A 210 -9.10 -4.56 18.80
N PRO A 211 -9.70 -4.35 20.00
CA PRO A 211 -10.97 -4.97 20.37
C PRO A 211 -12.08 -4.80 19.33
N ASP A 212 -12.23 -3.60 18.80
CA ASP A 212 -13.26 -3.26 17.81
C ASP A 212 -13.02 -3.92 16.45
N VAL A 213 -11.75 -4.06 16.04
CA VAL A 213 -11.37 -4.77 14.82
C VAL A 213 -11.65 -6.27 14.97
N ILE A 214 -11.34 -6.85 16.13
CA ILE A 214 -11.63 -8.25 16.43
C ILE A 214 -13.15 -8.51 16.48
N ALA A 215 -13.92 -7.59 17.06
CA ALA A 215 -15.37 -7.67 17.05
C ALA A 215 -15.91 -7.66 15.61
N ALA A 216 -15.48 -6.71 14.79
CA ALA A 216 -15.87 -6.61 13.38
C ALA A 216 -15.44 -7.86 12.57
N ALA A 217 -14.23 -8.37 12.79
CA ALA A 217 -13.72 -9.58 12.15
C ALA A 217 -14.63 -10.78 12.42
N ARG A 218 -15.02 -10.98 13.68
CA ARG A 218 -15.91 -12.08 14.09
C ARG A 218 -17.31 -11.95 13.51
N THR A 219 -17.85 -10.73 13.44
CA THR A 219 -19.21 -10.48 12.97
C THR A 219 -19.34 -10.57 11.44
N HIS A 220 -18.37 -10.05 10.69
CA HIS A 220 -18.53 -9.81 9.25
C HIS A 220 -17.64 -10.65 8.32
N PHE A 221 -16.63 -11.34 8.85
CA PHE A 221 -15.63 -12.05 8.03
C PHE A 221 -15.53 -13.55 8.34
N LEU A 222 -16.19 -14.02 9.40
CA LEU A 222 -16.31 -15.44 9.70
C LEU A 222 -17.66 -15.95 9.21
N SER A 223 -17.67 -17.10 8.54
CA SER A 223 -18.90 -17.76 8.14
C SER A 223 -19.72 -18.15 9.38
N PRO A 224 -21.00 -17.76 9.46
CA PRO A 224 -21.87 -18.15 10.58
C PRO A 224 -21.85 -19.67 10.79
N GLY A 225 -21.56 -20.11 12.01
CA GLY A 225 -21.53 -21.53 12.39
C GLY A 225 -20.23 -22.30 12.07
N ALA A 226 -19.30 -21.75 11.29
CA ALA A 226 -18.01 -22.39 11.06
C ALA A 226 -17.11 -22.22 12.29
N ARG A 227 -16.55 -23.33 12.80
CA ARG A 227 -15.49 -23.25 13.82
C ARG A 227 -14.25 -22.64 13.16
N PRO A 228 -13.79 -21.44 13.56
CA PRO A 228 -12.70 -20.79 12.87
C PRO A 228 -11.42 -21.61 13.08
N SER A 229 -10.67 -21.84 11.99
CA SER A 229 -9.33 -22.43 12.04
C SER A 229 -8.30 -21.53 12.74
N VAL A 230 -8.68 -20.27 12.98
CA VAL A 230 -7.86 -19.21 13.56
C VAL A 230 -8.53 -18.68 14.83
N ARG A 231 -7.76 -18.48 15.89
CA ARG A 231 -8.24 -17.85 17.14
C ARG A 231 -8.08 -16.34 17.07
N PHE A 232 -9.09 -15.58 17.49
CA PHE A 232 -9.04 -14.12 17.54
C PHE A 232 -8.79 -13.61 18.97
N VAL A 233 -7.83 -12.71 19.14
CA VAL A 233 -7.41 -12.15 20.43
C VAL A 233 -7.44 -10.63 20.36
N ALA A 234 -8.25 -10.00 21.21
CA ALA A 234 -8.34 -8.55 21.31
C ALA A 234 -7.26 -7.96 22.20
N GLY A 235 -6.64 -6.87 21.77
CA GLY A 235 -5.76 -6.05 22.60
C GLY A 235 -5.00 -5.00 21.80
N ASP A 236 -4.36 -4.09 22.54
CA ASP A 236 -3.42 -3.13 21.98
C ASP A 236 -2.00 -3.71 22.11
N PHE A 237 -1.36 -3.98 20.99
CA PHE A 237 0.00 -4.48 20.92
C PHE A 237 1.08 -3.64 21.61
N PHE A 238 0.86 -2.33 21.79
CA PHE A 238 1.75 -1.46 22.58
C PHE A 238 1.50 -1.57 24.08
N ARG A 239 0.28 -1.90 24.52
CA ARG A 239 -0.11 -1.88 25.94
C ARG A 239 -0.40 -3.26 26.51
N SER A 240 -1.30 -4.00 25.89
CA SER A 240 -1.78 -5.32 26.29
C SER A 240 -0.69 -6.39 26.29
N ARG A 241 -0.88 -7.42 27.11
CA ARG A 241 -0.01 -8.60 27.14
C ARG A 241 -0.13 -9.37 25.82
N LEU A 242 0.97 -9.48 25.08
CA LEU A 242 1.03 -10.23 23.84
C LEU A 242 0.94 -11.75 24.08
N PRO A 243 0.26 -12.51 23.19
CA PRO A 243 0.27 -13.97 23.23
C PRO A 243 1.70 -14.50 23.03
N ARG A 244 2.00 -15.70 23.53
CA ARG A 244 3.29 -16.35 23.23
C ARG A 244 3.18 -17.12 21.92
N ALA A 245 4.11 -16.89 21.00
CA ALA A 245 4.15 -17.54 19.70
C ALA A 245 5.58 -17.98 19.33
N ASP A 246 5.67 -18.97 18.43
CA ASP A 246 6.93 -19.37 17.80
C ASP A 246 7.23 -18.47 16.58
N LEU A 247 6.18 -17.97 15.91
CA LEU A 247 6.27 -16.99 14.83
C LEU A 247 5.28 -15.86 15.07
N PHE A 248 5.77 -14.62 14.99
CA PHE A 248 4.90 -13.46 14.79
C PHE A 248 4.92 -13.04 13.33
N ILE A 249 3.78 -12.63 12.79
CA ILE A 249 3.65 -12.00 11.48
C ILE A 249 3.27 -10.54 11.73
N LEU A 250 3.98 -9.62 11.07
CA LEU A 250 3.62 -8.21 10.95
C LEU A 250 3.52 -7.91 9.47
N ALA A 251 2.30 -7.87 8.94
CA ALA A 251 2.04 -7.61 7.53
C ALA A 251 1.43 -6.23 7.36
N ARG A 252 2.16 -5.28 6.76
CA ARG A 252 1.75 -3.89 6.60
C ARG A 252 1.41 -3.24 7.94
N VAL A 253 2.36 -3.31 8.87
CA VAL A 253 2.19 -2.76 10.22
C VAL A 253 3.30 -1.78 10.53
N LEU A 254 4.56 -2.14 10.27
CA LEU A 254 5.68 -1.29 10.65
C LEU A 254 5.72 0.01 9.84
N HIS A 255 5.16 0.01 8.62
CA HIS A 255 5.10 1.21 7.79
C HIS A 255 4.15 2.29 8.32
N ASP A 256 3.25 1.96 9.25
CA ASP A 256 2.33 2.94 9.86
C ASP A 256 2.99 3.78 10.95
N TRP A 257 4.11 3.31 11.49
CA TRP A 257 4.71 3.86 12.71
C TRP A 257 6.08 4.48 12.45
N ALA A 258 6.42 5.50 13.24
CA ALA A 258 7.78 6.02 13.31
C ALA A 258 8.76 4.99 13.93
N ASP A 259 10.05 5.14 13.61
CA ASP A 259 11.09 4.17 14.01
C ASP A 259 11.15 3.86 15.51
N GLY A 260 10.89 4.84 16.39
CA GLY A 260 10.85 4.65 17.83
C GLY A 260 9.78 3.63 18.26
N ALA A 261 8.56 3.82 17.76
CA ALA A 261 7.43 2.91 18.01
C ALA A 261 7.67 1.53 17.38
N CYS A 262 8.27 1.46 16.19
CA CYS A 262 8.68 0.18 15.60
C CYS A 262 9.63 -0.58 16.53
N VAL A 263 10.69 0.06 17.05
CA VAL A 263 11.65 -0.60 17.96
C VAL A 263 10.98 -1.05 19.25
N GLU A 264 10.08 -0.23 19.82
CA GLU A 264 9.31 -0.60 21.01
C GLU A 264 8.48 -1.87 20.77
N LEU A 265 7.67 -1.88 19.71
CA LEU A 265 6.83 -3.00 19.34
C LEU A 265 7.66 -4.27 19.11
N LEU A 266 8.70 -4.17 18.30
CA LEU A 266 9.60 -5.29 18.01
C LEU A 266 10.25 -5.82 19.31
N GLY A 267 10.62 -4.94 20.24
CA GLY A 267 11.15 -5.33 21.55
C GLY A 267 10.13 -6.08 22.42
N ARG A 268 8.84 -5.70 22.36
CA ARG A 268 7.76 -6.47 23.01
C ARG A 268 7.62 -7.85 22.39
N LEU A 269 7.67 -7.95 21.07
CA LEU A 269 7.60 -9.21 20.34
C LEU A 269 8.80 -10.12 20.66
N HIS A 270 10.01 -9.57 20.78
CA HIS A 270 11.19 -10.34 21.21
C HIS A 270 10.98 -11.04 22.57
N ARG A 271 10.34 -10.35 23.52
CA ARG A 271 10.03 -10.89 24.85
C ARG A 271 8.94 -11.96 24.81
N ALA A 272 7.90 -11.77 23.98
CA ALA A 272 6.79 -12.71 23.83
C ALA A 272 7.14 -13.94 22.98
N CYS A 273 8.09 -13.79 22.05
CA CYS A 273 8.56 -14.82 21.14
C CYS A 273 9.31 -15.92 21.90
N ARG A 274 8.93 -17.17 21.65
CA ARG A 274 9.56 -18.34 22.28
C ARG A 274 11.00 -18.53 21.79
N PRO A 275 11.89 -19.17 22.58
CA PRO A 275 13.21 -19.57 22.10
C PRO A 275 13.13 -20.34 20.77
N GLY A 276 14.02 -20.05 19.82
CA GLY A 276 13.96 -20.60 18.46
C GLY A 276 12.94 -19.95 17.52
N GLY A 277 12.11 -19.04 18.05
CA GLY A 277 11.10 -18.34 17.29
C GLY A 277 11.62 -17.25 16.34
N ALA A 278 10.72 -16.68 15.57
CA ALA A 278 11.02 -15.67 14.57
C ALA A 278 9.91 -14.62 14.42
N LEU A 279 10.23 -13.59 13.65
CA LEU A 279 9.32 -12.58 13.16
C LEU A 279 9.34 -12.60 11.63
N LEU A 280 8.17 -12.68 11.01
CA LEU A 280 7.98 -12.47 9.57
C LEU A 280 7.40 -11.08 9.35
N LEU A 281 8.16 -10.20 8.71
CA LEU A 281 7.69 -8.90 8.25
C LEU A 281 7.26 -9.01 6.79
N VAL A 282 6.09 -8.49 6.45
CA VAL A 282 5.60 -8.41 5.08
C VAL A 282 5.31 -6.94 4.76
N GLU A 283 6.18 -6.32 3.97
CA GLU A 283 6.18 -4.87 3.74
C GLU A 283 6.59 -4.53 2.30
N ALA A 284 6.28 -3.33 1.82
CA ALA A 284 6.82 -2.84 0.55
C ALA A 284 8.22 -2.24 0.79
N VAL A 285 9.26 -2.89 0.25
CA VAL A 285 10.64 -2.45 0.53
C VAL A 285 11.15 -1.49 -0.54
N LEU A 286 11.64 -0.33 -0.11
CA LEU A 286 12.32 0.64 -0.98
C LEU A 286 13.64 0.06 -1.54
N ALA A 287 13.95 0.39 -2.80
CA ALA A 287 15.24 0.05 -3.37
C ALA A 287 16.37 0.84 -2.70
N LYS A 288 17.58 0.26 -2.73
CA LYS A 288 18.78 0.89 -2.17
C LYS A 288 18.99 2.26 -2.83
N GLY A 289 19.25 3.28 -2.02
CA GLY A 289 19.49 4.64 -2.50
C GLY A 289 18.24 5.45 -2.84
N GLY A 290 17.05 4.96 -2.50
CA GLY A 290 15.80 5.72 -2.69
C GLY A 290 15.28 5.77 -4.13
N ALA A 291 16.05 5.31 -5.11
CA ALA A 291 15.66 5.29 -6.53
C ALA A 291 14.66 4.16 -6.90
N GLY A 292 13.94 3.62 -5.90
CA GLY A 292 13.06 2.46 -6.08
C GLY A 292 11.87 2.74 -6.99
N PRO A 293 11.16 1.69 -7.47
CA PRO A 293 10.08 1.87 -8.43
C PRO A 293 9.09 2.89 -7.90
N LEU A 294 8.59 3.76 -8.79
CA LEU A 294 7.70 4.88 -8.46
C LEU A 294 6.61 4.48 -7.45
N ARG A 295 6.03 3.30 -7.62
CA ARG A 295 5.03 2.73 -6.71
C ARG A 295 5.45 2.74 -5.24
N SER A 296 6.68 2.33 -4.91
CA SER A 296 7.13 2.28 -3.51
C SER A 296 7.33 3.68 -2.92
N LEU A 297 7.73 4.65 -3.74
CA LEU A 297 7.82 6.06 -3.32
C LEU A 297 6.43 6.65 -3.08
N LEU A 298 5.47 6.36 -3.96
CA LEU A 298 4.07 6.77 -3.78
C LEU A 298 3.48 6.15 -2.52
N LEU A 299 3.75 4.87 -2.23
CA LEU A 299 3.34 4.23 -0.97
C LEU A 299 3.98 4.90 0.25
N SER A 300 5.26 5.27 0.17
CA SER A 300 5.93 5.97 1.27
C SER A 300 5.32 7.36 1.54
N LEU A 301 5.05 8.13 0.49
CA LEU A 301 4.31 9.39 0.60
C LEU A 301 2.91 9.16 1.16
N ASN A 302 2.26 8.08 0.75
CA ASN A 302 0.95 7.71 1.27
C ASN A 302 0.99 7.46 2.78
N MET A 303 2.00 6.73 3.28
CA MET A 303 2.18 6.50 4.71
C MET A 303 2.45 7.80 5.48
N MET A 304 3.22 8.74 4.93
CA MET A 304 3.41 10.07 5.54
C MET A 304 2.09 10.85 5.62
N LEU A 305 1.25 10.77 4.58
CA LEU A 305 -0.01 11.49 4.52
C LEU A 305 -1.11 10.89 5.40
N GLN A 306 -1.07 9.58 5.64
CA GLN A 306 -2.15 8.83 6.27
C GLN A 306 -1.80 8.26 7.66
N ALA A 307 -0.53 8.00 7.95
CA ALA A 307 -0.09 7.39 9.18
C ALA A 307 1.02 8.23 9.83
N GLU A 308 1.84 7.63 10.69
CA GLU A 308 3.01 8.29 11.29
C GLU A 308 4.34 7.80 10.71
N GLY A 309 4.29 6.86 9.76
CA GLY A 309 5.46 6.15 9.25
C GLY A 309 5.73 6.36 7.76
N TRP A 310 6.53 5.44 7.22
CA TRP A 310 7.00 5.43 5.84
C TRP A 310 7.43 4.02 5.43
N GLU A 311 7.49 3.81 4.11
CA GLU A 311 8.14 2.63 3.55
C GLU A 311 9.65 2.73 3.73
N ARG A 312 10.32 1.60 3.95
CA ARG A 312 11.72 1.55 4.37
C ARG A 312 12.58 0.71 3.45
N GLN A 313 13.89 0.98 3.44
CA GLN A 313 14.85 0.11 2.78
C GLN A 313 15.10 -1.15 3.63
N ALA A 314 15.63 -2.21 2.99
CA ALA A 314 16.00 -3.43 3.70
C ALA A 314 17.05 -3.20 4.80
N SER A 315 17.92 -2.19 4.66
CA SER A 315 18.88 -1.77 5.70
C SER A 315 18.18 -1.25 6.95
N ASP A 316 17.10 -0.51 6.78
CA ASP A 316 16.40 0.15 7.88
C ASP A 316 15.63 -0.90 8.68
N TYR A 317 14.92 -1.82 8.00
CA TYR A 317 14.31 -2.99 8.65
C TYR A 317 15.33 -3.85 9.39
N ARG A 318 16.53 -4.08 8.81
CA ARG A 318 17.62 -4.78 9.52
C ARG A 318 18.04 -4.05 10.79
N ASN A 319 18.18 -2.73 10.73
CA ASN A 319 18.56 -1.91 11.89
C ASN A 319 17.49 -1.96 12.99
N LEU A 320 16.22 -1.75 12.64
CA LEU A 320 15.08 -1.83 13.57
C LEU A 320 15.02 -3.21 14.25
N ALA A 321 15.09 -4.29 13.44
CA ALA A 321 15.08 -5.66 13.94
C ALA A 321 16.27 -5.96 14.87
N THR A 322 17.47 -5.52 14.49
CA THR A 322 18.70 -5.73 15.29
C THR A 322 18.61 -5.02 16.64
N ARG A 323 18.19 -3.75 16.66
CA ARG A 323 18.00 -2.96 17.89
C ARG A 323 16.97 -3.59 18.83
N ALA A 324 16.00 -4.33 18.30
CA ALA A 324 14.99 -5.05 19.06
C ALA A 324 15.36 -6.49 19.44
N GLY A 325 16.59 -6.96 19.14
CA GLY A 325 17.05 -8.31 19.50
C GLY A 325 16.82 -9.39 18.44
N PHE A 326 16.58 -9.01 17.20
CA PHE A 326 16.50 -9.92 16.04
C PHE A 326 17.66 -9.66 15.05
N PRO A 327 18.88 -10.13 15.36
CA PRO A 327 20.10 -9.74 14.62
C PRO A 327 20.23 -10.37 13.23
N ARG A 328 19.41 -11.37 12.90
CA ARG A 328 19.49 -12.11 11.62
C ARG A 328 18.20 -11.96 10.84
N LEU A 329 18.15 -11.01 9.90
CA LEU A 329 17.02 -10.77 9.01
C LEU A 329 17.40 -11.14 7.58
N GLN A 330 16.63 -12.05 6.99
CA GLN A 330 16.72 -12.44 5.59
C GLN A 330 15.56 -11.82 4.80
N LEU A 331 15.81 -11.36 3.57
CA LEU A 331 14.80 -10.77 2.68
C LEU A 331 14.56 -11.70 1.48
N ARG A 332 13.30 -11.88 1.10
CA ARG A 332 12.86 -12.60 -0.11
C ARG A 332 11.85 -11.75 -0.88
N ARG A 333 11.85 -11.89 -2.21
CA ARG A 333 10.93 -11.26 -3.15
C ARG A 333 10.08 -12.34 -3.81
N PRO A 334 8.95 -12.74 -3.23
CA PRO A 334 8.14 -13.85 -3.75
C PRO A 334 7.27 -13.46 -4.96
N GLY A 335 7.48 -12.26 -5.52
CA GLY A 335 6.63 -11.66 -6.55
C GLY A 335 5.45 -10.90 -5.96
N GLY A 336 4.92 -9.95 -6.73
CA GLY A 336 3.86 -9.06 -6.27
C GLY A 336 4.38 -7.83 -5.49
N PRO A 337 3.49 -7.12 -4.80
CA PRO A 337 3.77 -5.79 -4.27
C PRO A 337 4.60 -5.74 -2.97
N TYR A 338 4.76 -6.88 -2.29
CA TYR A 338 5.37 -6.96 -0.97
C TYR A 338 6.55 -7.92 -0.93
N HIS A 339 7.50 -7.61 -0.05
CA HIS A 339 8.63 -8.44 0.28
C HIS A 339 8.34 -9.21 1.57
N ALA A 340 8.93 -10.39 1.70
CA ALA A 340 8.91 -11.16 2.94
C ALA A 340 10.29 -11.08 3.61
N MET A 341 10.33 -10.70 4.89
CA MET A 341 11.55 -10.63 5.69
C MET A 341 11.45 -11.48 6.95
N LEU A 342 12.32 -12.47 7.11
CA LEU A 342 12.32 -13.36 8.28
C LEU A 342 13.46 -13.01 9.22
N ALA A 343 13.12 -12.50 10.39
CA ALA A 343 14.06 -12.12 11.45
C ALA A 343 14.07 -13.15 12.58
N ARG A 344 15.22 -13.78 12.84
CA ARG A 344 15.37 -14.81 13.89
C ARG A 344 15.60 -14.16 15.25
N ARG A 345 14.93 -14.68 16.29
CA ARG A 345 15.12 -14.22 17.66
C ARG A 345 16.56 -14.49 18.11
N GLY A 346 17.28 -13.43 18.51
CA GLY A 346 18.59 -13.53 19.14
C GLY A 346 18.49 -13.97 20.61
N PRO A 347 19.63 -14.29 21.25
CA PRO A 347 19.67 -14.45 22.70
C PRO A 347 19.11 -13.19 23.38
N ARG A 348 18.50 -13.33 24.56
CA ARG A 348 18.15 -12.14 25.35
C ARG A 348 19.44 -11.38 25.62
N PRO A 349 19.48 -10.05 25.41
CA PRO A 349 20.58 -9.25 25.91
C PRO A 349 20.74 -9.60 27.40
N GLY A 350 21.89 -10.19 27.76
CA GLY A 350 22.16 -10.53 29.14
C GLY A 350 22.12 -9.26 29.97
N ILE A 351 21.40 -9.26 31.08
CA ILE A 351 21.69 -8.31 32.15
C ILE A 351 23.13 -8.65 32.53
N ILE A 352 24.08 -7.75 32.23
CA ILE A 352 25.42 -7.85 32.79
C ILE A 352 25.25 -7.62 34.30
N THR A 353 24.99 -8.67 35.06
CA THR A 353 25.23 -8.67 36.50
C THR A 353 26.73 -8.85 36.69
N GLY A 354 27.47 -7.78 36.44
CA GLY A 354 28.88 -7.70 36.76
C GLY A 354 29.04 -7.55 38.26
N VAL A 355 29.08 -8.67 38.99
CA VAL A 355 29.75 -8.70 40.29
C VAL A 355 31.25 -8.81 39.98
N GLY A 356 31.89 -7.66 39.90
CA GLY A 356 33.32 -7.50 39.67
C GLY A 356 33.75 -6.19 40.30
N SER A 357 34.32 -6.31 41.49
CA SER A 357 34.88 -5.24 42.29
C SER A 357 35.92 -4.39 41.55
N ASN A 358 35.89 -3.10 41.87
CA ASN A 358 36.91 -2.06 41.75
C ASN A 358 36.83 -1.04 40.59
N THR A 359 36.92 0.22 41.06
CA THR A 359 37.38 1.46 40.43
C THR A 359 36.42 2.25 39.52
N THR A 360 35.69 3.16 40.16
CA THR A 360 35.53 4.59 39.81
C THR A 360 35.43 4.98 38.33
N GLY A 361 34.21 5.31 37.90
CA GLY A 361 33.94 6.01 36.65
C GLY A 361 32.51 6.54 36.62
N THR A 362 32.35 7.82 36.92
CA THR A 362 31.10 8.59 36.89
C THR A 362 30.52 8.69 35.47
N GLY A 363 29.22 8.43 35.30
CA GLY A 363 28.52 8.67 34.03
C GLY A 363 27.01 8.45 34.16
N SER A 364 26.24 9.54 34.21
CA SER A 364 24.83 9.59 34.57
C SER A 364 23.90 9.04 33.48
N PHE A 365 22.85 8.31 33.87
CA PHE A 365 21.66 8.10 33.05
C PHE A 365 20.78 9.35 33.07
N VAL A 366 20.38 9.85 31.89
CA VAL A 366 19.29 10.83 31.77
C VAL A 366 18.20 10.25 30.87
N THR A 367 17.06 10.02 31.51
CA THR A 367 15.73 9.86 30.95
C THR A 367 15.21 11.19 30.38
N GLY A 368 14.45 11.11 29.29
CA GLY A 368 13.50 12.16 28.91
C GLY A 368 13.65 12.67 27.48
N ILE A 369 12.76 12.23 26.59
CA ILE A 369 12.38 13.04 25.42
C ILE A 369 10.88 13.30 25.55
N ARG A 370 10.56 14.48 26.08
CA ARG A 370 9.29 15.17 25.86
C ARG A 370 9.25 15.65 24.41
N ARG A 371 8.09 15.49 23.76
CA ARG A 371 7.72 16.20 22.53
C ARG A 371 7.41 17.65 22.90
N ASP A 372 8.07 18.61 22.26
CA ASP A 372 7.59 19.99 22.13
C ASP A 372 7.87 20.46 20.70
N VAL A 373 6.82 20.94 20.02
CA VAL A 373 6.88 21.60 18.70
C VAL A 373 6.46 23.06 18.92
N PRO A 374 7.27 24.07 18.56
CA PRO A 374 6.82 25.46 18.51
C PRO A 374 6.38 25.85 17.10
N GLY A 375 5.20 26.49 17.00
CA GLY A 375 4.64 27.02 15.76
C GLY A 375 5.30 28.32 15.28
N ALA A 376 5.13 28.59 13.98
CA ALA A 376 5.45 29.87 13.36
C ALA A 376 4.20 30.46 12.69
N ARG A 377 3.83 31.69 13.09
CA ARG A 377 2.91 32.59 12.40
C ARG A 377 3.72 33.49 11.46
N SER A 378 3.21 33.74 10.25
CA SER A 378 3.45 35.01 9.54
C SER A 378 2.33 35.25 8.53
N ASP A 379 1.62 36.36 8.71
CA ASP A 379 0.62 36.92 7.82
C ASP A 379 1.28 37.60 6.60
N ALA A 380 0.66 37.50 5.43
CA ALA A 380 0.73 38.54 4.39
C ALA A 380 -0.43 38.39 3.41
N ALA A 381 -1.27 39.42 3.35
CA ALA A 381 -2.37 39.60 2.42
C ALA A 381 -1.89 40.05 1.03
N GLY A 382 -2.66 39.73 -0.01
CA GLY A 382 -2.45 40.24 -1.37
C GLY A 382 -3.51 39.73 -2.34
N THR A 383 -4.56 40.53 -2.53
CA THR A 383 -5.69 40.36 -3.45
C THR A 383 -5.29 40.56 -4.92
N GLY A 384 -5.93 39.86 -5.85
CA GLY A 384 -5.86 40.17 -7.29
C GLY A 384 -6.66 39.20 -8.17
N SER A 385 -7.90 39.59 -8.48
CA SER A 385 -8.82 38.95 -9.42
C SER A 385 -8.38 39.10 -10.89
N GLY A 386 -8.67 38.11 -11.74
CA GLY A 386 -8.53 38.24 -13.20
C GLY A 386 -9.09 37.04 -13.96
N THR A 387 -10.29 37.22 -14.49
CA THR A 387 -11.07 36.32 -15.34
C THR A 387 -10.42 35.99 -16.68
N GLY A 388 -10.78 34.84 -17.26
CA GLY A 388 -11.05 34.79 -18.70
C GLY A 388 -10.37 33.68 -19.50
N ASN A 389 -11.20 32.73 -19.92
CA ASN A 389 -11.40 32.34 -21.32
C ASN A 389 -11.07 30.89 -21.73
N THR A 390 -12.00 30.42 -22.54
CA THR A 390 -12.27 29.11 -23.13
C THR A 390 -11.25 28.67 -24.17
N GLY A 391 -11.11 27.36 -24.41
CA GLY A 391 -10.64 26.87 -25.70
C GLY A 391 -10.07 25.46 -25.76
N SER A 392 -10.84 24.59 -26.41
CA SER A 392 -10.43 23.40 -27.19
C SER A 392 -9.96 22.13 -26.48
N GLY A 393 -10.78 21.10 -26.65
CA GLY A 393 -10.48 19.72 -26.31
C GLY A 393 -9.40 19.11 -27.21
N ILE A 394 -8.59 18.26 -26.60
CA ILE A 394 -7.58 17.45 -27.26
C ILE A 394 -7.89 15.99 -26.92
N MET A 395 -8.17 15.19 -27.97
CA MET A 395 -8.29 13.74 -27.90
C MET A 395 -6.97 13.13 -27.42
N LEU A 396 -6.96 12.50 -26.26
CA LEU A 396 -5.84 11.67 -25.80
C LEU A 396 -6.06 10.24 -26.29
N GLN A 397 -5.25 9.84 -27.27
CA GLN A 397 -5.05 8.42 -27.55
C GLN A 397 -4.17 7.83 -26.44
N GLY A 398 -4.73 6.90 -25.67
CA GLY A 398 -3.99 6.18 -24.64
C GLY A 398 -2.98 5.24 -25.27
N GLU A 399 -1.70 5.58 -25.13
CA GLU A 399 -0.60 4.62 -25.15
C GLU A 399 -0.17 4.34 -23.71
N THR A 400 -0.07 3.05 -23.41
CA THR A 400 0.36 2.45 -22.15
C THR A 400 1.72 3.00 -21.69
N LEU A 401 1.73 3.67 -20.53
CA LEU A 401 2.92 4.03 -19.75
C LEU A 401 3.53 2.77 -19.11
N GLU A 402 4.11 1.89 -19.92
CA GLU A 402 5.14 0.93 -19.51
C GLU A 402 6.19 0.81 -20.63
N SER A 403 7.01 1.84 -20.81
CA SER A 403 8.32 1.71 -21.44
C SER A 403 9.29 2.77 -20.89
N GLU A 404 10.27 2.26 -20.14
CA GLU A 404 11.62 2.79 -19.92
C GLU A 404 11.81 4.32 -19.79
N VAL A 405 11.79 4.82 -18.56
CA VAL A 405 12.61 5.99 -18.17
C VAL A 405 13.86 5.45 -17.48
N SER A 406 14.86 5.07 -18.28
CA SER A 406 16.24 4.85 -17.81
C SER A 406 16.97 6.18 -17.79
N ALA A 407 17.35 6.66 -16.60
CA ALA A 407 18.26 7.80 -16.44
C ALA A 407 19.70 7.40 -16.85
N PRO A 408 20.49 8.30 -17.47
CA PRO A 408 21.84 7.98 -17.91
C PRO A 408 22.79 7.93 -16.71
N GLN A 409 23.42 6.79 -16.47
CA GLN A 409 24.59 6.72 -15.59
C GLN A 409 25.85 7.09 -16.38
N ALA A 410 26.48 8.19 -15.99
CA ALA A 410 27.83 8.55 -16.38
C ALA A 410 28.82 7.50 -15.85
N GLY A 411 29.53 6.84 -16.76
CA GLY A 411 30.67 5.97 -16.46
C GLY A 411 31.96 6.64 -16.90
N SER A 412 32.82 6.94 -15.93
CA SER A 412 34.24 7.21 -16.16
C SER A 412 35.05 5.92 -16.07
N ASP A 413 35.96 5.79 -17.02
CA ASP A 413 37.25 5.11 -16.97
C ASP A 413 37.43 3.64 -17.40
N VAL A 414 38.08 3.55 -18.59
CA VAL A 414 39.33 2.83 -18.91
C VAL A 414 39.22 1.36 -19.35
N GLY A 415 39.39 1.18 -20.66
CA GLY A 415 40.48 0.37 -21.21
C GLY A 415 40.14 -0.97 -21.85
N GLY A 416 40.42 -1.09 -23.16
CA GLY A 416 40.93 -2.35 -23.73
C GLY A 416 40.11 -3.05 -24.82
N ALA A 417 40.20 -2.53 -26.05
CA ALA A 417 40.38 -3.21 -27.33
C ALA A 417 39.63 -4.54 -27.67
N GLY A 418 38.95 -4.52 -28.82
CA GLY A 418 39.17 -5.56 -29.85
C GLY A 418 37.96 -6.19 -30.55
N ASN A 419 37.68 -5.66 -31.76
CA ASN A 419 37.20 -6.36 -32.97
C ASN A 419 35.70 -6.70 -33.20
N GLU A 420 35.02 -5.72 -33.82
CA GLU A 420 34.31 -5.70 -35.13
C GLU A 420 33.37 -6.82 -35.68
N PRO A 421 32.39 -6.44 -36.54
CA PRO A 421 31.04 -7.01 -36.59
C PRO A 421 30.62 -7.58 -37.97
N ARG A 422 29.46 -8.28 -38.03
CA ARG A 422 28.73 -8.49 -39.30
C ARG A 422 27.20 -8.45 -39.15
N SER A 423 26.64 -7.38 -39.72
CA SER A 423 25.39 -7.21 -40.48
C SER A 423 24.32 -8.32 -40.50
N GLY A 424 23.07 -7.91 -40.30
CA GLY A 424 21.86 -8.67 -40.65
C GLY A 424 20.60 -7.79 -40.58
N THR A 425 20.35 -7.04 -41.66
CA THR A 425 19.19 -6.17 -41.91
C THR A 425 17.92 -6.98 -42.12
N LEU A 426 16.78 -6.61 -41.50
CA LEU A 426 15.45 -6.90 -42.04
C LEU A 426 14.48 -5.75 -41.71
N LYS A 427 13.85 -5.27 -42.79
CA LYS A 427 12.94 -4.11 -42.87
C LYS A 427 11.51 -4.46 -42.46
N GLN A 428 10.89 -3.50 -41.76
CA GLN A 428 9.60 -2.84 -42.02
C GLN A 428 8.43 -3.66 -42.59
N GLY A 429 7.33 -3.68 -41.82
CA GLY A 429 5.97 -3.97 -42.28
C GLY A 429 4.97 -3.21 -41.41
N ASP A 430 4.40 -2.14 -41.97
CA ASP A 430 3.33 -1.31 -41.41
C ASP A 430 2.01 -2.09 -41.27
N TRP A 431 1.25 -1.85 -40.19
CA TRP A 431 -0.21 -1.91 -40.21
C TRP A 431 -0.83 -0.80 -39.36
N LYS A 432 -1.91 -0.26 -39.92
CA LYS A 432 -2.76 0.89 -39.57
C LYS A 432 -3.32 0.92 -38.16
#